data_AF-A0AAW6DKD6-F1
#
_entry.id   AF-A0AAW6DKD6-F1
#
_cell.length_a   1.000
_cell.length_b   1.000
_cell.length_c   1.000
_cell.angle_alpha   90.00
_cell.angle_beta   90.00
_cell.angle_gamma   90.00
#
_symmetry.space_group_name_H-M   'P 1'
#
loop_
_entity.id
_entity.type
_entity.pdbx_description
1 polymer ?
#
loop_
_entity_poly.entity_id
_entity_poly.type
_entity_poly.pdbx_seq_one_letter_code
_entity_poly.pdbx_strand_id
1 'polypeptide(L)'
;NYVVEEFDTSPERFDYMVNSQDFGFNHANCIGEIGFKDGDIYLCRELYVFEKDTSEIIQLAEGKFQKRITMYCDSAEPDRIKMWQKAGYRACPVKKEPNSVKAQIDYLKQHTIHIHPSCVNTIKEIQQWKWRKDEKTNTFTDEPVNFFDDAMAMLRYSIEQERKGKVKLKTFRGGI
;
A
#
# COMPACT_ATOMS: atom_id res chain seq x y z
N ASN A 1 5.26 -0.93 13.95
CA ASN A 1 4.63 -1.89 14.85
C ASN A 1 4.00 -2.97 13.96
N TYR A 2 4.50 -4.21 13.93
CA TYR A 2 3.95 -5.24 13.03
C TYR A 2 3.90 -6.61 13.69
N VAL A 3 2.94 -7.43 13.27
CA VAL A 3 2.76 -8.84 13.66
C VAL A 3 2.57 -9.66 12.39
N VAL A 4 3.21 -10.84 12.33
CA VAL A 4 2.97 -11.83 11.27
C VAL A 4 2.09 -12.91 11.86
N GLU A 5 0.88 -13.07 11.34
CA GLU A 5 -0.09 -14.04 11.84
C GLU A 5 -1.11 -14.44 10.77
N GLU A 6 -1.61 -15.65 10.87
CA GLU A 6 -2.75 -16.11 10.07
C GLU A 6 -4.03 -15.38 10.50
N PHE A 7 -4.81 -14.93 9.53
CA PHE A 7 -6.08 -14.27 9.80
C PHE A 7 -7.03 -14.38 8.61
N ASP A 8 -8.34 -14.28 8.86
CA ASP A 8 -9.33 -14.26 7.79
C ASP A 8 -9.14 -13.02 6.89
N THR A 9 -9.00 -13.26 5.59
CA THR A 9 -8.77 -12.23 4.56
C THR A 9 -10.05 -11.87 3.80
N SER A 10 -11.19 -12.40 4.24
CA SER A 10 -12.50 -12.12 3.63
C SER A 10 -12.87 -10.64 3.81
N PRO A 11 -13.39 -9.95 2.76
CA PRO A 11 -13.67 -8.52 2.82
C PRO A 11 -14.60 -8.09 3.96
N GLU A 12 -15.51 -8.96 4.38
CA GLU A 12 -16.51 -8.71 5.42
C GLU A 12 -15.90 -8.51 6.80
N ARG A 13 -14.63 -8.92 7.00
CA ARG A 13 -13.92 -8.72 8.27
C ARG A 13 -13.51 -7.27 8.48
N PHE A 14 -13.30 -6.52 7.40
CA PHE A 14 -12.66 -5.21 7.41
C PHE A 14 -13.70 -4.10 7.28
N ASP A 15 -13.42 -2.93 7.87
CA ASP A 15 -14.24 -1.74 7.71
C ASP A 15 -14.26 -1.27 6.25
N TYR A 16 -13.11 -1.40 5.60
CA TYR A 16 -12.95 -1.25 4.15
C TYR A 16 -11.63 -1.89 3.71
N MET A 17 -11.50 -2.09 2.40
CA MET A 17 -10.27 -2.58 1.76
C MET A 17 -9.85 -1.69 0.60
N VAL A 18 -8.55 -1.71 0.30
CA VAL A 18 -7.96 -1.06 -0.86
C VAL A 18 -6.91 -1.98 -1.47
N ASN A 19 -6.67 -1.81 -2.77
CA ASN A 19 -5.41 -2.23 -3.35
C ASN A 19 -4.44 -1.05 -3.31
N SER A 20 -3.14 -1.33 -3.25
CA SER A 20 -2.12 -0.33 -3.52
C SER A 20 -0.99 -0.92 -4.33
N GLN A 21 -0.29 -0.08 -5.10
CA GLN A 21 0.80 -0.52 -5.95
C GLN A 21 1.92 0.50 -6.01
N ASP A 22 3.14 0.00 -5.84
CA ASP A 22 4.37 0.69 -6.20
C ASP A 22 4.93 0.11 -7.52
N PHE A 23 5.31 0.98 -8.44
CA PHE A 23 5.73 0.57 -9.78
C PHE A 23 7.24 0.36 -9.83
N GLY A 24 7.65 -0.86 -10.17
CA GLY A 24 9.05 -1.21 -10.45
C GLY A 24 9.23 -1.93 -11.78
N PHE A 25 10.48 -2.02 -12.21
CA PHE A 25 10.96 -2.91 -13.28
C PHE A 25 12.33 -3.50 -12.89
N ASN A 26 13.34 -2.64 -12.70
CA ASN A 26 14.64 -3.02 -12.12
C ASN A 26 14.57 -3.17 -10.59
N HIS A 27 13.75 -2.34 -9.96
CA HIS A 27 13.22 -2.54 -8.60
C HIS A 27 11.92 -3.36 -8.67
N ALA A 28 11.43 -3.85 -7.54
CA ALA A 28 10.26 -4.69 -7.57
C ALA A 28 9.00 -3.89 -7.90
N ASN A 29 8.10 -4.51 -8.66
CA ASN A 29 6.72 -4.09 -8.71
C ASN A 29 5.96 -4.79 -7.58
N CYS A 30 5.33 -4.01 -6.70
CA CYS A 30 4.64 -4.54 -5.54
C CYS A 30 3.18 -4.08 -5.54
N ILE A 31 2.25 -5.04 -5.51
CA ILE A 31 0.82 -4.82 -5.26
C ILE A 31 0.46 -5.44 -3.92
N GLY A 32 -0.30 -4.72 -3.09
CA GLY A 32 -0.93 -5.26 -1.89
C GLY A 32 -2.46 -5.13 -1.93
N GLU A 33 -3.15 -6.08 -1.30
CA GLU A 33 -4.58 -5.96 -0.93
C GLU A 33 -4.65 -5.79 0.59
N ILE A 34 -5.14 -4.63 1.04
CA ILE A 34 -5.02 -4.16 2.41
C ILE A 34 -6.40 -3.93 2.98
N GLY A 35 -6.68 -4.59 4.11
CA GLY A 35 -7.85 -4.34 4.93
C GLY A 35 -7.54 -3.38 6.08
N PHE A 36 -8.53 -2.58 6.45
CA PHE A 36 -8.47 -1.71 7.62
C PHE A 36 -9.56 -2.11 8.60
N LYS A 37 -9.20 -2.25 9.87
CA LYS A 37 -10.14 -2.66 10.92
C LYS A 37 -9.73 -2.11 12.26
N ASP A 38 -10.64 -1.44 12.96
CA ASP A 38 -10.44 -0.96 14.34
C ASP A 38 -9.20 -0.05 14.52
N GLY A 39 -8.77 0.61 13.44
CA GLY A 39 -7.55 1.43 13.43
C GLY A 39 -6.26 0.64 13.19
N ASP A 40 -6.33 -0.65 12.86
CA ASP A 40 -5.18 -1.45 12.46
C ASP A 40 -5.20 -1.76 10.95
N ILE A 41 -4.03 -2.13 10.42
CA ILE A 41 -3.75 -2.33 9.00
C ILE A 41 -3.46 -3.81 8.76
N TYR A 42 -4.11 -4.42 7.77
CA TYR A 42 -4.02 -5.85 7.49
C TYR A 42 -3.60 -6.09 6.04
N LEU A 43 -2.33 -6.46 5.82
CA LEU A 43 -1.85 -6.88 4.51
C LEU A 43 -2.27 -8.32 4.24
N CYS A 44 -3.33 -8.48 3.45
CA CYS A 44 -3.98 -9.77 3.20
C CYS A 44 -3.24 -10.59 2.14
N ARG A 45 -2.76 -9.92 1.09
CA ARG A 45 -2.12 -10.54 -0.07
C ARG A 45 -1.10 -9.59 -0.69
N GLU A 46 -0.09 -10.14 -1.33
CA GLU A 46 0.86 -9.39 -2.15
C GLU A 46 1.08 -10.04 -3.52
N LEU A 47 1.42 -9.23 -4.51
CA LEU A 47 2.08 -9.64 -5.74
C LEU A 47 3.38 -8.85 -5.85
N TYR A 48 4.50 -9.56 -5.89
CA TYR A 48 5.83 -8.97 -5.84
C TYR A 48 6.67 -9.58 -6.96
N VAL A 49 7.02 -8.79 -7.98
CA VAL A 49 7.66 -9.28 -9.22
C VAL A 49 8.71 -8.30 -9.75
N PHE A 50 9.70 -8.81 -10.48
CA PHE A 50 10.74 -8.03 -11.16
C PHE A 50 10.64 -8.22 -12.67
N GLU A 51 11.16 -7.24 -13.43
CA GLU A 51 11.35 -7.33 -14.89
C GLU A 51 10.07 -7.73 -15.67
N LYS A 52 8.91 -7.28 -15.18
CA LYS A 52 7.62 -7.51 -15.84
C LYS A 52 7.03 -6.21 -16.35
N ASP A 53 6.48 -6.25 -17.56
CA ASP A 53 5.69 -5.15 -18.04
C ASP A 53 4.31 -5.11 -17.37
N THR A 54 3.63 -3.97 -17.49
CA THR A 54 2.33 -3.77 -16.83
C THR A 54 1.25 -4.73 -17.33
N SER A 55 1.33 -5.19 -18.58
CA SER A 55 0.37 -6.15 -19.13
C SER A 55 0.53 -7.55 -18.54
N GLU A 56 1.78 -8.01 -18.34
CA GLU A 56 2.07 -9.26 -17.64
C GLU A 56 1.62 -9.19 -16.18
N ILE A 57 1.85 -8.06 -15.50
CA ILE A 57 1.45 -7.87 -14.10
C ILE A 57 -0.08 -7.92 -13.97
N ILE A 58 -0.80 -7.27 -14.88
CA ILE A 58 -2.27 -7.32 -14.93
C ILE A 58 -2.76 -8.76 -15.08
N GLN A 59 -2.14 -9.56 -15.96
CA GLN A 59 -2.50 -10.97 -16.12
C GLN A 59 -2.25 -11.77 -14.84
N LEU A 60 -1.15 -11.51 -14.13
CA LEU A 60 -0.83 -12.17 -12.86
C LEU A 60 -1.78 -11.80 -11.73
N ALA A 61 -2.31 -10.58 -11.74
CA ALA A 61 -3.25 -10.06 -10.74
C ALA A 61 -4.70 -10.49 -10.99
N GLU A 62 -5.04 -10.86 -12.23
CA GLU A 62 -6.38 -11.28 -12.62
C GLU A 62 -6.87 -12.46 -11.75
N GLY A 63 -8.07 -12.30 -11.19
CA GLY A 63 -8.67 -13.30 -10.30
C GLY A 63 -8.06 -13.39 -8.89
N LYS A 64 -6.97 -12.66 -8.60
CA LYS A 64 -6.32 -12.64 -7.28
C LYS A 64 -6.62 -11.37 -6.47
N PHE A 65 -6.80 -10.25 -7.16
CA PHE A 65 -7.09 -8.95 -6.57
C PHE A 65 -8.48 -8.45 -6.96
N GLN A 66 -9.16 -7.79 -6.02
CA GLN A 66 -10.49 -7.27 -6.27
C GLN A 66 -10.45 -6.03 -7.17
N LYS A 67 -11.10 -6.08 -8.34
CA LYS A 67 -11.17 -4.95 -9.28
C LYS A 67 -12.00 -3.76 -8.78
N ARG A 68 -13.00 -4.05 -7.92
CA ARG A 68 -14.04 -3.08 -7.51
C ARG A 68 -13.66 -2.24 -6.30
N ILE A 69 -12.57 -2.56 -5.61
CA ILE A 69 -12.00 -1.69 -4.57
C ILE A 69 -11.03 -0.69 -5.19
N THR A 70 -10.84 0.45 -4.54
CA THR A 70 -9.90 1.48 -5.01
C THR A 70 -8.49 0.93 -5.01
N MET A 71 -7.73 1.24 -6.06
CA MET A 71 -6.32 0.88 -6.18
C MET A 71 -5.46 2.14 -6.20
N TYR A 72 -4.66 2.36 -5.15
CA TYR A 72 -3.78 3.52 -5.03
C TYR A 72 -2.40 3.22 -5.62
N CYS A 73 -2.09 3.83 -6.75
CA CYS A 73 -0.84 3.61 -7.47
C CYS A 73 0.13 4.78 -7.29
N ASP A 74 1.42 4.50 -7.40
CA ASP A 74 2.43 5.55 -7.58
C ASP A 74 2.04 6.49 -8.75
N SER A 75 2.04 7.80 -8.48
CA SER A 75 1.68 8.84 -9.43
C SER A 75 2.75 9.16 -10.47
N ALA A 76 3.97 8.61 -10.35
CA ALA A 76 5.05 8.88 -11.29
C ALA A 76 4.83 8.28 -12.69
N GLU A 77 4.00 7.22 -12.80
CA GLU A 77 3.78 6.44 -14.03
C GLU A 77 2.30 6.46 -14.47
N PRO A 78 1.77 7.61 -14.97
CA PRO A 78 0.35 7.78 -15.29
C PRO A 78 -0.17 6.90 -16.43
N ASP A 79 0.71 6.48 -17.33
CA ASP A 79 0.41 5.54 -18.41
C ASP A 79 0.07 4.14 -17.87
N ARG A 80 0.85 3.64 -16.90
CA ARG A 80 0.60 2.35 -16.22
C ARG A 80 -0.72 2.37 -15.46
N ILE A 81 -1.05 3.48 -14.79
CA ILE A 81 -2.37 3.66 -14.15
C ILE A 81 -3.49 3.53 -15.18
N LYS A 82 -3.35 4.14 -16.35
CA LYS A 82 -4.34 4.04 -17.43
C LYS A 82 -4.48 2.60 -17.95
N MET A 83 -3.41 1.81 -17.96
CA MET A 83 -3.47 0.38 -18.31
C MET A 83 -4.31 -0.41 -17.30
N TRP A 84 -4.11 -0.20 -16.00
CA TRP A 84 -4.92 -0.80 -14.95
C TRP A 84 -6.41 -0.44 -15.06
N GLN A 85 -6.70 0.83 -15.34
CA GLN A 85 -8.06 1.31 -15.58
C GLN A 85 -8.72 0.59 -16.77
N LYS A 86 -7.98 0.42 -17.88
CA LYS A 86 -8.45 -0.35 -19.05
C LYS A 86 -8.70 -1.83 -18.73
N ALA A 87 -7.95 -2.41 -17.81
CA ALA A 87 -8.15 -3.78 -17.33
C ALA A 87 -9.32 -3.92 -16.33
N GLY A 88 -9.99 -2.82 -16.00
CA GLY A 88 -11.19 -2.77 -15.15
C GLY A 88 -10.92 -2.52 -13.67
N TYR A 89 -9.67 -2.23 -13.28
CA TYR A 89 -9.32 -1.89 -11.90
C TYR A 89 -9.62 -0.41 -11.62
N ARG A 90 -10.08 -0.09 -10.41
CA ARG A 90 -10.29 1.30 -9.97
C ARG A 90 -8.99 1.97 -9.55
N ALA A 91 -8.01 1.98 -10.45
CA ALA A 91 -6.69 2.58 -10.22
C ALA A 91 -6.75 4.11 -10.24
N CYS A 92 -6.14 4.74 -9.24
CA CYS A 92 -5.97 6.17 -9.15
C CYS A 92 -4.60 6.53 -8.55
N PRO A 93 -4.04 7.69 -8.92
CA PRO A 93 -2.74 8.11 -8.41
C PRO A 93 -2.83 8.55 -6.94
N VAL A 94 -1.79 8.23 -6.16
CA VAL A 94 -1.56 8.89 -4.87
C VAL A 94 -1.18 10.36 -5.05
N LYS A 95 -1.52 11.22 -4.08
CA LYS A 95 -1.09 12.62 -4.10
C LYS A 95 0.19 12.80 -3.27
N LYS A 96 1.30 13.03 -3.96
CA LYS A 96 2.60 13.34 -3.34
C LYS A 96 2.68 14.83 -3.02
N GLU A 97 2.17 15.22 -1.86
CA GLU A 97 2.40 16.56 -1.30
C GLU A 97 3.81 16.67 -0.70
N PRO A 98 4.41 17.87 -0.61
CA PRO A 98 5.64 18.07 0.15
C PRO A 98 5.52 17.48 1.57
N ASN A 99 6.55 16.76 2.03
CA ASN A 99 6.58 16.06 3.32
C ASN A 99 5.56 14.90 3.50
N SER A 100 4.87 14.47 2.44
CA SER A 100 3.89 13.38 2.51
C SER A 100 4.48 12.04 2.98
N VAL A 101 5.72 11.74 2.60
CA VAL A 101 6.41 10.48 2.97
C VAL A 101 6.55 10.33 4.48
N LYS A 102 7.06 11.37 5.16
CA LYS A 102 7.22 11.37 6.61
C LYS A 102 5.86 11.19 7.32
N ALA A 103 4.85 11.95 6.89
CA ALA A 103 3.50 11.83 7.45
C ALA A 103 2.89 10.44 7.25
N GLN A 104 3.14 9.79 6.10
CA GLN A 104 2.71 8.42 5.85
C GLN A 104 3.42 7.42 6.78
N ILE A 105 4.73 7.57 6.96
CA ILE A 105 5.52 6.74 7.86
C ILE A 105 5.03 6.89 9.31
N ASP A 106 4.82 8.13 9.76
CA ASP A 106 4.33 8.41 11.11
C ASP A 106 2.95 7.81 11.35
N TYR A 107 2.06 7.85 10.35
CA TYR A 107 0.77 7.17 10.41
C TYR A 107 0.94 5.65 10.56
N LEU A 108 1.75 5.01 9.72
CA LEU A 108 2.04 3.56 9.81
C LEU A 108 2.68 3.18 11.16
N LYS A 109 3.51 4.05 11.75
CA LYS A 109 4.13 3.82 13.07
C LYS A 109 3.10 3.83 14.22
N GLN A 110 2.00 4.55 14.09
CA GLN A 110 0.93 4.67 15.09
C GLN A 110 -0.05 3.49 15.11
N HIS A 111 -0.02 2.63 14.08
CA HIS A 111 -1.00 1.55 13.86
C HIS A 111 -0.29 0.19 13.92
N THR A 112 -0.99 -0.89 14.28
CA THR A 112 -0.45 -2.23 14.16
C THR A 112 -0.63 -2.72 12.73
N ILE A 113 0.46 -3.20 12.12
CA ILE A 113 0.44 -3.80 10.79
C ILE A 113 0.44 -5.32 10.93
N HIS A 114 -0.70 -5.94 10.66
CA HIS A 114 -0.86 -7.38 10.59
C HIS A 114 -0.53 -7.85 9.18
N ILE A 115 0.40 -8.79 9.05
CA ILE A 115 0.87 -9.28 7.75
C ILE A 115 0.54 -10.76 7.65
N HIS A 116 -0.23 -11.13 6.64
CA HIS A 116 -0.53 -12.53 6.37
C HIS A 116 0.78 -13.28 6.03
N PRO A 117 1.02 -14.53 6.51
CA PRO A 117 2.30 -15.20 6.34
C PRO A 117 2.67 -15.49 4.88
N SER A 118 1.69 -15.49 3.97
CA SER A 118 1.93 -15.59 2.52
C SER A 118 2.65 -14.37 1.93
N CYS A 119 2.66 -13.23 2.62
CA CYS A 119 3.27 -11.97 2.14
C CYS A 119 4.77 -11.91 2.46
N VAL A 120 5.50 -12.92 1.98
CA VAL A 120 6.89 -13.18 2.37
C VAL A 120 7.86 -12.06 1.98
N ASN A 121 7.59 -11.31 0.91
CA ASN A 121 8.48 -10.23 0.47
C ASN A 121 8.28 -8.98 1.33
N THR A 122 7.03 -8.62 1.62
CA THR A 122 6.76 -7.53 2.57
C THR A 122 7.34 -7.84 3.96
N ILE A 123 7.26 -9.09 4.42
CA ILE A 123 7.89 -9.53 5.69
C ILE A 123 9.41 -9.30 5.65
N LYS A 124 10.09 -9.65 4.57
CA LYS A 124 11.54 -9.44 4.42
C LYS A 124 11.89 -7.95 4.43
N GLU A 125 11.16 -7.13 3.65
CA GLU A 125 11.44 -5.70 3.57
C GLU A 125 11.18 -4.99 4.90
N ILE A 126 10.02 -5.22 5.54
CA ILE A 126 9.68 -4.54 6.79
C ILE A 126 10.62 -4.93 7.94
N GLN A 127 11.18 -6.14 7.90
CA GLN A 127 12.24 -6.56 8.82
C GLN A 127 13.51 -5.75 8.60
N GLN A 128 14.01 -5.68 7.37
CA GLN A 128 15.23 -4.95 7.03
C GLN A 128 15.09 -3.45 7.28
N TRP A 129 13.91 -2.89 7.02
CA TRP A 129 13.60 -1.48 7.23
C TRP A 129 13.75 -1.06 8.70
N LYS A 130 13.50 -1.96 9.66
CA LYS A 130 13.75 -1.72 11.10
C LYS A 130 15.23 -1.73 11.49
N TRP A 131 16.06 -2.53 10.82
CA TRP A 131 17.47 -2.73 11.21
C TRP A 131 18.42 -1.68 10.64
N ARG A 132 17.94 -0.74 9.82
CA ARG A 132 18.79 0.29 9.20
C ARG A 132 19.35 1.25 10.25
N LYS A 133 20.64 1.05 10.51
CA LYS A 133 21.49 1.88 11.37
C LYS A 133 22.09 3.01 10.52
N ASP A 134 22.06 4.22 11.05
CA ASP A 134 22.91 5.32 10.61
C ASP A 134 24.37 4.89 10.79
N GLU A 135 25.09 4.73 9.68
CA GLU A 135 26.50 4.30 9.70
C GLU A 135 27.42 5.37 10.30
N LYS A 136 27.00 6.64 10.37
CA LYS A 136 27.78 7.75 10.93
C LYS A 136 27.55 7.93 12.42
N THR A 137 26.30 7.77 12.87
CA THR A 137 25.93 8.05 14.27
C THR A 137 25.70 6.78 15.10
N ASN A 138 25.72 5.61 14.47
CA ASN A 138 25.52 4.30 15.11
C ASN A 138 24.13 4.18 15.78
N THR A 139 23.18 5.06 15.43
CA THR A 139 21.78 5.08 15.90
C THR A 139 20.85 4.62 14.77
N PHE A 140 19.59 4.32 15.07
CA PHE A 140 18.60 4.03 14.02
C PHE A 140 18.07 5.35 13.46
N THR A 141 18.07 5.53 12.13
CA THR A 141 17.57 6.77 11.50
C THR A 141 16.05 6.79 11.43
N ASP A 142 15.46 7.98 11.62
CA ASP A 142 14.05 8.22 11.35
C ASP A 142 13.73 8.42 9.85
N GLU A 143 14.74 8.52 9.00
CA GLU A 143 14.57 8.71 7.56
C GLU A 143 14.43 7.37 6.82
N PRO A 144 13.48 7.26 5.87
CA PRO A 144 13.32 6.07 5.05
C PRO A 144 14.55 5.86 4.16
N VAL A 145 15.04 4.63 4.14
CA VAL A 145 16.13 4.22 3.28
C VAL A 145 15.58 3.81 1.92
N ASN A 146 16.20 4.34 0.87
CA ASN A 146 15.86 4.13 -0.54
C ASN A 146 16.32 2.74 -1.09
N PHE A 147 16.26 1.69 -0.27
CA PHE A 147 16.75 0.35 -0.64
C PHE A 147 15.86 -0.73 -0.02
N PHE A 148 15.23 -1.56 -0.86
CA PHE A 148 14.18 -2.52 -0.49
C PHE A 148 12.99 -1.85 0.21
N ASP A 149 12.46 -0.82 -0.44
CA ASP A 149 11.33 -0.02 0.05
C ASP A 149 10.09 -0.12 -0.84
N ASP A 150 10.05 -1.04 -1.81
CA ASP A 150 8.95 -1.16 -2.78
C ASP A 150 7.64 -1.58 -2.07
N ALA A 151 7.70 -2.59 -1.19
CA ALA A 151 6.56 -2.98 -0.36
C ALA A 151 6.23 -1.92 0.71
N MET A 152 7.24 -1.19 1.19
CA MET A 152 7.02 -0.09 2.14
C MET A 152 6.32 1.10 1.47
N ALA A 153 6.66 1.41 0.22
CA ALA A 153 5.98 2.38 -0.61
C ALA A 153 4.53 1.95 -0.88
N MET A 154 4.32 0.69 -1.26
CA MET A 154 2.98 0.10 -1.41
C MET A 154 2.13 0.27 -0.14
N LEU A 155 2.67 -0.01 1.05
CA LEU A 155 1.96 0.20 2.33
C LEU A 155 1.66 1.68 2.57
N ARG A 156 2.62 2.59 2.32
CA ARG A 156 2.42 4.04 2.45
C ARG A 156 1.35 4.57 1.51
N TYR A 157 1.19 3.99 0.33
CA TYR A 157 0.15 4.38 -0.63
C TYR A 157 -1.23 3.85 -0.24
N SER A 158 -1.31 2.72 0.47
CA SER A 158 -2.58 2.14 0.94
C SER A 158 -3.36 3.09 1.87
N ILE A 159 -2.66 3.93 2.63
CA ILE A 159 -3.26 4.86 3.61
C ILE A 159 -3.67 6.22 2.99
N GLU A 160 -3.66 6.33 1.66
CA GLU A 160 -3.99 7.58 0.96
C GLU A 160 -5.41 8.09 1.30
N GLN A 161 -6.37 7.18 1.47
CA GLN A 161 -7.73 7.53 1.87
C GLN A 161 -7.77 8.16 3.27
N GLU A 162 -7.02 7.58 4.21
CA GLU A 162 -6.97 8.02 5.60
C GLU A 162 -6.33 9.41 5.72
N ARG A 163 -5.33 9.69 4.89
CA ARG A 163 -4.67 11.00 4.83
C ARG A 163 -5.55 12.12 4.26
N LYS A 164 -6.46 11.80 3.34
CA LYS A 164 -7.36 12.80 2.73
C LYS A 164 -8.50 13.23 3.66
N GLY A 165 -8.64 12.57 4.82
CA GLY A 165 -9.76 12.73 5.73
C GLY A 165 -11.02 12.12 5.13
N LYS A 166 -11.86 11.51 5.98
CA LYS A 166 -13.23 11.12 5.57
C LYS A 166 -13.87 12.36 4.99
N VAL A 167 -14.21 12.35 3.69
CA VAL A 167 -14.99 13.40 3.08
C VAL A 167 -16.21 13.58 3.97
N LYS A 168 -16.31 14.70 4.68
CA LYS A 168 -17.54 15.07 5.37
C LYS A 168 -18.56 15.19 4.26
N LEU A 169 -19.35 14.14 4.05
CA LEU A 169 -20.56 14.18 3.23
C LEU A 169 -21.33 15.39 3.76
N LYS A 170 -21.39 16.46 2.97
CA LYS A 170 -22.34 17.53 3.21
C LYS A 170 -23.70 16.89 3.04
N THR A 171 -24.31 16.44 4.14
CA THR A 171 -25.74 16.18 4.17
C THR A 171 -26.42 17.47 3.73
N PHE A 172 -26.89 17.51 2.49
CA PHE A 172 -27.85 18.51 2.08
C PHE A 172 -29.09 18.27 2.95
N ARG A 173 -29.28 19.12 3.96
CA ARG A 173 -30.60 19.32 4.54
C ARG A 173 -31.41 20.02 3.46
N GLY A 174 -32.14 19.23 2.66
CA GLY A 174 -33.23 19.72 1.84
C GLY A 174 -34.20 20.48 2.75
N GLY A 175 -34.39 21.76 2.44
CA GLY A 175 -35.37 22.61 3.09
C GLY A 175 -36.66 22.59 2.28
N ILE A 176 -37.74 22.22 2.99
CA ILE A 176 -39.18 22.41 2.75
C ILE A 176 -39.73 21.88 1.43
#